data_AF-A0A9P5MMZ4-F1
#
_entry.id   AF-A0A9P5MMZ4-F1
#
_cell.length_a   1.000
_cell.length_b   1.000
_cell.length_c   1.000
_cell.angle_alpha   90.00
_cell.angle_beta   90.00
_cell.angle_gamma   90.00
#
_symmetry.space_group_name_H-M   'P 1'
#
loop_
_entity.id
_entity.type
_entity.pdbx_description
1 polymer ?
#
loop_
_entity_poly.entity_id
_entity_poly.type
_entity_poly.pdbx_seq_one_letter_code
_entity_poly.pdbx_strand_id
1 'polypeptide(L)' 'MPIRIQRASSIITTLSVVFLTGYGIFVADFGPHEHVFSAPRRWLDRQKASFFQLSEEDKKAAQQIASSSRQSSS' A
#
# COMPACT_ATOMS: atom_id res chain seq x y z
N MET A 1 33.28 1.18 -28.84
CA MET A 1 31.85 0.84 -28.92
C MET A 1 31.41 0.21 -27.60
N PRO A 2 30.16 0.33 -27.13
CA PRO A 2 29.04 1.05 -27.72
C PRO A 2 28.20 1.88 -26.72
N ILE A 3 27.55 2.94 -27.22
CA ILE A 3 26.50 3.73 -26.57
C ILE A 3 25.45 2.86 -25.84
N ARG A 4 25.25 1.61 -26.31
CA ARG A 4 24.35 0.62 -25.70
C ARG A 4 24.71 0.25 -24.26
N ILE A 5 26.00 0.15 -23.90
CA ILE A 5 26.41 -0.20 -22.53
C ILE A 5 26.19 0.98 -21.59
N GLN A 6 26.50 2.21 -22.03
CA GLN A 6 26.22 3.42 -21.25
C GLN A 6 24.71 3.64 -21.07
N ARG A 7 23.89 3.38 -22.10
CA ARG A 7 22.43 3.44 -22.00
C ARG A 7 21.87 2.38 -21.05
N ALA A 8 22.34 1.14 -21.15
CA ALA A 8 21.93 0.07 -20.23
C ALA A 8 22.30 0.40 -18.78
N SER A 9 23.52 0.89 -18.54
CA SER A 9 23.95 1.35 -17.22
C SER A 9 23.07 2.48 -16.69
N SER A 10 22.75 3.48 -17.51
CA SER A 10 21.90 4.61 -17.10
C SER A 10 20.48 4.15 -16.75
N ILE A 11 19.91 3.21 -17.52
CA ILE A 11 18.60 2.63 -17.23
C ILE A 11 18.64 1.88 -15.90
N ILE A 12 19.63 1.01 -15.70
CA ILE A 12 19.77 0.24 -14.45
C ILE A 12 19.90 1.18 -13.26
N THR A 13 20.79 2.17 -13.33
CA THR A 13 20.96 3.15 -12.24
C THR A 13 19.67 3.90 -11.95
N THR A 14 18.94 4.33 -12.98
CA THR A 14 17.66 5.03 -12.81
C THR A 14 16.63 4.13 -12.12
N LEU A 15 16.51 2.89 -12.56
CA LEU A 15 15.61 1.91 -11.94
C LEU A 15 16.01 1.62 -10.49
N SER A 16 17.31 1.49 -10.20
CA SER A 16 17.81 1.29 -8.84
C SER A 16 17.47 2.48 -7.94
N VAL A 17 17.68 3.71 -8.40
CA VAL A 17 17.35 4.91 -7.60
C VAL A 17 15.84 4.98 -7.32
N VAL A 18 15.00 4.75 -8.33
CA VAL A 18 13.54 4.71 -8.14
C VAL A 18 13.14 3.61 -7.17
N PHE A 19 13.72 2.41 -7.34
CA PHE A 19 13.44 1.26 -6.49
C PHE A 19 13.83 1.50 -5.03
N LEU A 20 15.06 1.97 -4.78
CA LEU A 20 15.53 2.28 -3.42
C LEU A 20 14.70 3.40 -2.78
N THR A 21 14.32 4.41 -3.55
CA THR A 21 13.47 5.51 -3.06
C THR A 21 12.10 4.98 -2.65
N GLY A 22 11.45 4.18 -3.51
CA GLY A 22 10.16 3.56 -3.20
C GLY A 22 10.24 2.62 -2.00
N TYR A 23 11.28 1.78 -1.93
CA TYR A 23 11.54 0.91 -0.79
C TYR A 23 11.70 1.71 0.50
N GLY A 24 12.48 2.79 0.46
CA GLY A 24 12.65 3.71 1.58
C GLY A 24 11.31 4.28 2.05
N ILE A 25 10.50 4.82 1.16
CA ILE A 25 9.25 5.49 1.54
C ILE A 25 8.23 4.50 2.13
N PHE A 26 8.07 3.32 1.53
CA PHE A 26 6.93 2.44 1.81
C PHE A 26 7.23 1.17 2.57
N VAL A 27 8.47 0.67 2.55
CA VAL A 27 8.82 -0.66 3.08
C VAL A 27 9.84 -0.57 4.20
N ALA A 28 10.85 0.29 4.08
CA ALA A 28 11.91 0.42 5.08
C ALA A 28 11.33 0.76 6.47
N ASP A 29 11.93 0.17 7.49
CA ASP A 29 11.61 0.43 8.89
C ASP A 29 12.63 1.44 9.43
N PHE A 30 12.18 2.66 9.74
CA PHE A 30 13.03 3.71 10.33
C PHE A 30 12.93 3.73 11.86
N GLY A 31 12.30 2.71 12.46
CA GLY A 31 12.10 2.62 13.90
C GLY A 31 10.84 3.33 14.39
N PRO A 32 10.65 3.39 15.72
CA PRO A 32 9.39 3.81 16.35
C PRO A 32 9.15 5.33 16.36
N HIS A 33 10.09 6.14 15.86
CA HIS A 33 9.95 7.60 15.81
C HIS A 33 9.28 8.06 14.52
N GLU A 34 8.62 9.22 14.58
CA GLU A 34 8.07 9.87 13.38
C GLU A 34 9.19 10.18 12.39
N HIS A 35 9.04 9.70 11.16
CA HIS A 35 10.02 9.89 10.09
C HIS A 35 9.38 10.65 8.94
N VAL A 36 10.22 11.25 8.07
CA VAL A 36 9.76 12.09 6.94
C VAL A 36 8.78 11.36 6.01
N PHE A 37 8.86 10.03 5.97
CA PHE A 37 8.00 9.17 5.15
C PHE A 37 6.74 8.66 5.87
N SER A 38 6.49 9.05 7.13
CA SER A 38 5.30 8.59 7.88
C SER A 38 3.99 9.10 7.25
N ALA A 39 3.96 10.33 6.73
CA ALA A 39 2.77 10.87 6.06
C ALA A 39 2.43 10.12 4.74
N PRO A 40 3.38 9.88 3.82
CA PRO A 40 3.19 8.98 2.68
C PRO A 40 2.71 7.58 3.06
N ARG A 41 3.29 6.99 4.12
CA ARG A 41 2.92 5.65 4.60
C ARG A 41 1.46 5.59 5.06
N ARG A 42 1.02 6.58 5.86
CA ARG A 42 -0.38 6.72 6.27
C ARG A 42 -1.34 6.92 5.09
N TRP A 43 -0.94 7.67 4.06
CA TRP A 43 -1.73 7.77 2.84
C TRP A 43 -1.86 6.42 2.14
N LEU A 44 -0.75 5.69 1.98
CA LEU A 44 -0.77 4.37 1.36
C LEU A 44 -1.65 3.39 2.15
N ASP A 45 -1.57 3.41 3.48
CA ASP A 45 -2.41 2.56 4.33
C ASP A 45 -3.90 2.86 4.15
N ARG A 46 -4.28 4.14 3.98
CA ARG A 46 -5.66 4.52 3.64
C ARG A 46 -6.07 4.00 2.26
N GLN A 47 -5.19 4.08 1.26
CA GLN A 47 -5.47 3.54 -0.07
C GLN A 47 -5.61 2.01 -0.04
N LYS A 48 -4.72 1.32 0.69
CA LYS A 48 -4.83 -0.13 0.90
C LYS A 48 -6.14 -0.47 1.61
N ALA A 49 -6.50 0.29 2.64
CA ALA A 49 -7.78 0.11 3.32
C ALA A 49 -8.96 0.32 2.37
N SER A 50 -8.94 1.30 1.46
CA SER A 50 -10.05 1.47 0.51
C SER A 50 -10.17 0.34 -0.51
N PHE A 51 -9.06 -0.32 -0.88
CA PHE A 51 -9.10 -1.46 -1.81
C PHE A 51 -9.40 -2.80 -1.12
N PHE A 52 -9.01 -2.97 0.14
CA PHE A 52 -9.17 -4.23 0.87
C PHE A 52 -10.28 -4.22 1.93
N GLN A 53 -10.95 -3.08 2.17
CA GLN A 53 -12.17 -3.04 3.00
C GLN A 53 -13.40 -3.24 2.13
N LEU A 54 -14.43 -3.85 2.74
CA LEU A 54 -15.75 -3.95 2.13
C LEU A 54 -16.26 -2.55 1.74
N SER A 55 -16.90 -2.45 0.58
CA SER A 55 -17.68 -1.26 0.22
C SER A 55 -18.70 -0.97 1.32
N GLU A 56 -19.09 0.30 1.50
CA GLU A 56 -20.13 0.67 2.46
C GLU A 56 -21.44 -0.12 2.23
N GLU A 57 -21.69 -0.52 0.99
CA GLU A 57 -22.81 -1.36 0.57
C GLU A 57 -22.67 -2.78 1.10
N ASP A 58 -21.49 -3.39 0.94
CA ASP A 58 -21.18 -4.73 1.44
C ASP A 58 -21.16 -4.76 2.97
N LYS A 59 -20.71 -3.67 3.62
CA LYS A 59 -20.77 -3.54 5.09
C LYS A 59 -22.22 -3.56 5.59
N LYS A 60 -23.13 -2.86 4.90
CA LYS A 60 -24.56 -2.86 5.25
C LYS A 60 -25.19 -4.24 5.04
N ALA A 61 -24.87 -4.90 3.93
CA ALA A 61 -25.34 -6.26 3.67
C ALA A 61 -24.84 -7.25 4.73
N ALA A 62 -23.55 -7.19 5.08
CA ALA A 62 -22.96 -8.01 6.14
C ALA A 62 -23.61 -7.78 7.51
N GLN A 63 -23.93 -6.53 7.86
CA GLN A 63 -24.65 -6.20 9.09
C GLN A 63 -26.08 -6.77 9.11
N GLN A 64 -26.81 -6.67 7.99
CA GLN A 64 -28.16 -7.20 7.85
C GLN A 64 -28.21 -8.73 7.96
N ILE A 65 -27.22 -9.42 7.37
CA ILE A 65 -27.06 -10.87 7.48
C ILE A 65 -26.78 -11.27 8.94
N ALA A 66 -25.87 -10.55 9.62
CA ALA A 66 -25.53 -10.82 11.01
C ALA A 66 -26.70 -10.58 11.99
N SER A 67 -27.56 -9.58 11.74
CA SER A 67 -28.78 -9.38 12.53
C SER A 67 -29.82 -10.46 12.27
N SER A 68 -29.97 -10.90 11.02
CA SER A 68 -30.93 -11.95 10.64
C SER A 68 -30.54 -13.31 11.22
N SER A 69 -29.24 -13.63 11.29
CA SER A 69 -28.76 -14.87 11.91
C SER A 69 -28.97 -14.92 13.43
N ARG A 70 -28.92 -13.78 14.12
CA ARG A 70 -29.18 -13.72 15.57
C ARG A 70 -30.65 -13.96 15.92
N GLN A 71 -31.56 -13.53 15.04
CA GLN A 71 -33.00 -13.63 15.28
C GLN A 71 -33.56 -15.04 15.04
N SER A 72 -32.85 -15.89 14.28
CA SER A 72 -33.23 -17.29 14.01
C SER A 72 -32.77 -18.28 15.09
N SER A 73 -31.97 -17.81 16.07
CA SER A 73 -31.45 -18.61 17.19
C SER A 73 -32.16 -18.31 18.53
N SER A 74 -33.31 -17.63 18.49
CA SER A 74 -34.23 -17.38 19.60
C SER A 74 -35.62 -17.87 19.24
#